data_AF-A0A315F0D5-F1
#
_entry.id   AF-A0A315F0D5-F1
#
_cell.length_a   1.000
_cell.length_b   1.000
_cell.length_c   1.000
_cell.angle_alpha   90.00
_cell.angle_beta   90.00
_cell.angle_gamma   90.00
#
_symmetry.space_group_name_H-M   'P 1'
#
loop_
_entity.id
_entity.type
_entity.pdbx_description
1 polymer ?
#
loop_
_entity_poly.entity_id
_entity_poly.type
_entity_poly.pdbx_seq_one_letter_code
_entity_poly.pdbx_strand_id
1 'polypeptide(L)'
;MGALLCTAAAAEPKLTCQVTYAGATQTVVAQPVADPYPVPSVDILGRFRFKAVMVGDATRVDRILLYTYLDADPHPVLLHQAKYLPPYLPSAQPWPITGQQHVYGGQQERELIYSCTLEGMAP
;
A
#
# COMPACT_ATOMS: atom_id res chain seq x y z
N MET A 1 -12.68 45.50 -5.01
CA MET A 1 -12.37 44.23 -5.71
C MET A 1 -11.82 43.26 -4.67
N GLY A 2 -12.65 42.34 -4.19
CA GLY A 2 -12.24 41.34 -3.19
C GLY A 2 -11.48 40.21 -3.87
N ALA A 3 -10.26 39.93 -3.39
CA ALA A 3 -9.48 38.78 -3.83
C ALA A 3 -10.06 37.51 -3.17
N LEU A 4 -10.60 36.59 -3.99
CA LEU A 4 -10.86 35.23 -3.53
C LEU A 4 -9.51 34.53 -3.35
N LEU A 5 -9.14 34.24 -2.11
CA LEU A 5 -8.07 33.32 -1.77
C LEU A 5 -8.59 31.90 -1.98
N CYS A 6 -8.20 31.26 -3.08
CA CYS A 6 -8.35 29.80 -3.22
C CYS A 6 -7.37 29.13 -2.25
N THR A 7 -7.87 28.65 -1.12
CA THR A 7 -7.12 27.72 -0.27
C THR A 7 -7.00 26.39 -1.00
N ALA A 8 -5.79 26.03 -1.44
CA ALA A 8 -5.52 24.69 -1.94
C ALA A 8 -5.75 23.70 -0.79
N ALA A 9 -6.74 22.81 -0.94
CA ALA A 9 -6.96 21.73 0.01
C ALA A 9 -5.75 20.78 -0.06
N ALA A 10 -5.09 20.55 1.08
CA ALA A 10 -4.07 19.51 1.17
C ALA A 10 -4.74 18.16 0.89
N ALA A 11 -4.25 17.44 -0.12
CA ALA A 11 -4.74 16.10 -0.40
C ALA A 11 -4.31 15.17 0.73
N GLU A 12 -5.22 14.37 1.27
CA GLU A 12 -4.89 13.39 2.32
C GLU A 12 -3.92 12.33 1.78
N PRO A 13 -2.97 11.84 2.59
CA PRO A 13 -2.06 10.79 2.18
C PRO A 13 -2.82 9.55 1.70
N LYS A 14 -2.36 8.97 0.59
CA LYS A 14 -2.97 7.77 0.02
C LYS A 14 -1.91 6.89 -0.61
N LEU A 15 -1.96 5.60 -0.27
CA LEU A 15 -1.12 4.57 -0.87
C LEU A 15 -1.95 3.75 -1.83
N THR A 16 -1.54 3.70 -3.09
CA THR A 16 -2.19 2.90 -4.12
C THR A 16 -1.24 1.80 -4.58
N CYS A 17 -1.62 0.55 -4.40
CA CYS A 17 -0.85 -0.62 -4.78
C CYS A 17 -1.50 -1.35 -5.95
N GLN A 18 -0.75 -1.60 -7.02
CA GLN A 18 -1.12 -2.52 -8.09
C GLN A 18 -0.53 -3.88 -7.75
N VAL A 19 -1.40 -4.89 -7.59
CA VAL A 19 -1.03 -6.25 -7.18
C VAL A 19 -1.45 -7.21 -8.28
N THR A 20 -0.48 -7.81 -8.95
CA THR A 20 -0.70 -8.69 -10.10
C THR A 20 -0.41 -10.12 -9.72
N TYR A 21 -1.35 -11.01 -10.06
CA TYR A 21 -1.18 -12.45 -9.94
C TYR A 21 -1.84 -13.15 -11.13
N ALA A 22 -1.14 -14.12 -11.72
CA ALA A 22 -1.63 -14.91 -12.86
C ALA A 22 -2.20 -14.05 -14.02
N GLY A 23 -1.56 -12.90 -14.30
CA GLY A 23 -1.96 -11.98 -15.37
C GLY A 23 -3.12 -11.03 -15.03
N ALA A 24 -3.73 -11.14 -13.85
CA ALA A 24 -4.77 -10.23 -13.39
C ALA A 24 -4.23 -9.26 -12.33
N THR A 25 -4.55 -7.98 -12.47
CA THR A 25 -4.13 -6.93 -11.53
C THR A 25 -5.31 -6.45 -10.70
N GLN A 26 -5.13 -6.41 -9.38
CA GLN A 26 -6.04 -5.78 -8.44
C GLN A 26 -5.41 -4.51 -7.86
N THR A 27 -6.21 -3.45 -7.71
CA THR A 27 -5.79 -2.23 -7.03
C THR A 27 -6.17 -2.29 -5.56
N VAL A 28 -5.19 -2.17 -4.67
CA VAL A 28 -5.37 -2.09 -3.22
C VAL A 28 -5.03 -0.67 -2.77
N VAL A 29 -5.96 0.00 -2.09
CA VAL A 29 -5.78 1.37 -1.59
C VAL A 29 -5.73 1.35 -0.06
N ALA A 30 -4.78 2.08 0.51
CA ALA A 30 -4.69 2.32 1.94
C ALA A 30 -4.64 3.82 2.25
N GLN A 31 -5.42 4.22 3.25
CA GLN A 31 -5.40 5.54 3.88
C GLN A 31 -4.75 5.44 5.27
N PRO A 32 -4.27 6.56 5.85
CA PRO A 32 -3.75 6.58 7.20
C PRO A 32 -4.76 6.05 8.22
N VAL A 33 -4.30 5.16 9.10
CA VAL A 33 -5.05 4.67 10.25
C VAL A 33 -4.22 4.80 11.53
N ALA A 34 -4.89 5.09 12.64
CA ALA A 34 -4.24 5.10 13.95
C ALA A 34 -3.97 3.68 14.47
N ASP A 35 -4.95 2.76 14.32
CA ASP A 35 -4.84 1.36 14.72
C ASP A 35 -4.61 0.46 13.49
N PRO A 36 -3.42 -0.18 13.35
CA PRO A 36 -3.11 -1.05 12.21
C PRO A 36 -3.72 -2.46 12.30
N TYR A 37 -4.19 -2.89 13.48
CA TYR A 37 -4.67 -4.26 13.70
C TYR A 37 -5.94 -4.62 12.92
N PRO A 38 -7.01 -3.78 12.90
CA PRO A 38 -8.26 -4.12 12.22
C PRO A 38 -8.15 -4.06 10.69
N VAL A 39 -7.06 -3.53 10.12
CA VAL A 39 -6.90 -3.42 8.67
C VAL A 39 -6.89 -4.82 8.04
N PRO A 40 -7.85 -5.15 7.16
CA PRO A 40 -7.94 -6.49 6.57
C PRO A 40 -6.84 -6.71 5.51
N SER A 41 -6.59 -7.98 5.20
CA SER A 41 -5.89 -8.36 3.98
C SER A 41 -6.88 -8.54 2.84
N VAL A 42 -6.47 -8.20 1.62
CA VAL A 42 -7.24 -8.40 0.39
C VAL A 42 -6.90 -9.76 -0.20
N ASP A 43 -7.93 -10.53 -0.59
CA ASP A 43 -7.76 -11.79 -1.30
C ASP A 43 -7.29 -11.55 -2.74
N ILE A 44 -6.19 -12.20 -3.11
CA ILE A 44 -5.63 -12.14 -4.45
C ILE A 44 -5.83 -13.51 -5.10
N LEU A 45 -7.01 -13.65 -5.72
CA LEU A 45 -7.46 -14.82 -6.47
C LEU A 45 -7.38 -16.15 -5.69
N GLY A 46 -7.66 -16.13 -4.37
CA GLY A 46 -7.65 -17.30 -3.52
C GLY A 46 -6.29 -18.00 -3.38
N ARG A 47 -5.20 -17.29 -3.67
CA ARG A 47 -3.82 -17.84 -3.61
C ARG A 47 -2.89 -17.03 -2.76
N PHE A 48 -3.04 -15.72 -2.80
CA PHE A 48 -2.28 -14.82 -1.93
C PHE A 48 -3.23 -13.90 -1.17
N ARG A 49 -2.76 -13.35 -0.07
CA ARG A 49 -3.39 -12.21 0.59
C ARG A 49 -2.42 -11.05 0.62
N PHE A 50 -2.88 -9.86 0.26
CA PHE A 50 -2.07 -8.65 0.31
C PHE A 50 -2.64 -7.67 1.33
N LYS A 51 -1.83 -7.23 2.28
CA LYS A 51 -2.24 -6.26 3.32
C LYS A 51 -1.35 -5.03 3.23
N ALA A 52 -1.97 -3.90 2.90
CA ALA A 52 -1.33 -2.59 2.91
C ALA A 52 -1.83 -1.79 4.11
N VAL A 53 -0.91 -1.35 4.96
CA VAL A 53 -1.21 -0.56 6.16
C VAL A 53 -0.40 0.72 6.12
N MET A 54 -1.10 1.85 6.15
CA MET A 54 -0.48 3.15 6.36
C MET A 54 -0.85 3.61 7.77
N VAL A 55 0.14 3.72 8.66
CA VAL A 55 -0.09 4.22 10.01
C VAL A 55 0.16 5.71 10.03
N GLY A 56 -0.76 6.47 10.61
CA GLY A 56 -0.67 7.92 10.71
C GLY A 56 -2.04 8.58 10.78
N ASP A 57 -2.12 9.82 10.31
CA ASP A 57 -3.33 10.61 10.19
C ASP A 57 -3.36 11.38 8.85
N ALA A 58 -4.35 12.24 8.65
CA ALA A 58 -4.54 13.04 7.43
C ALA A 58 -3.38 14.00 7.10
N THR A 59 -2.47 14.25 8.04
CA THR A 59 -1.36 15.21 7.92
C THR A 59 0.02 14.57 8.03
N ARG A 60 0.10 13.35 8.59
CA ARG A 60 1.37 12.68 8.87
C ARG A 60 1.27 11.18 8.62
N VAL A 61 2.27 10.64 7.92
CA VAL A 61 2.48 9.19 7.81
C VAL A 61 3.64 8.79 8.70
N ASP A 62 3.40 7.86 9.63
CA ASP A 62 4.38 7.36 10.60
C ASP A 62 5.15 6.14 10.09
N ARG A 63 4.46 5.25 9.37
CA ARG A 63 5.05 4.07 8.72
C ARG A 63 4.08 3.47 7.71
N ILE A 64 4.65 2.84 6.68
CA ILE A 64 3.90 1.98 5.76
C ILE A 64 4.40 0.54 5.92
N LEU A 65 3.45 -0.40 6.06
CA LEU A 65 3.71 -1.81 6.18
C LEU A 65 2.96 -2.55 5.07
N LEU A 66 3.69 -3.31 4.27
CA LEU A 66 3.14 -4.16 3.22
C LEU A 66 3.42 -5.61 3.58
N TYR A 67 2.39 -6.45 3.49
CA TYR A 67 2.49 -7.87 3.75
C TYR A 67 1.92 -8.65 2.58
N THR A 68 2.66 -9.68 2.18
CA THR A 68 2.18 -10.70 1.24
C THR A 68 2.15 -12.03 1.97
N TYR A 69 0.98 -12.65 1.98
CA TYR A 69 0.75 -13.98 2.53
C TYR A 69 0.45 -14.96 1.40
N LEU A 70 0.90 -16.20 1.55
CA LEU A 70 0.33 -17.33 0.84
C LEU A 70 -0.97 -17.73 1.54
N ASP A 71 -2.06 -17.88 0.78
CA ASP A 71 -3.31 -18.43 1.32
C ASP A 71 -3.15 -19.96 1.41
N ALA A 72 -3.03 -20.45 2.64
CA ALA A 72 -2.71 -21.83 2.95
C ALA A 72 -3.53 -22.31 4.15
N ASP A 73 -3.75 -23.63 4.23
CA ASP A 73 -4.43 -24.26 5.35
C ASP A 73 -3.42 -24.73 6.41
N PRO A 74 -3.74 -24.62 7.71
CA PRO A 74 -4.97 -24.06 8.28
C PRO A 74 -4.98 -22.52 8.37
N HIS A 75 -3.84 -21.85 8.15
CA HIS A 75 -3.73 -20.40 8.25
C HIS A 75 -2.80 -19.82 7.18
N PRO A 76 -3.06 -18.58 6.70
CA PRO A 76 -2.17 -17.90 5.78
C PRO A 76 -0.73 -17.79 6.32
N VAL A 77 0.24 -18.01 5.44
CA VAL A 77 1.67 -17.98 5.77
C VAL A 77 2.30 -16.69 5.24
N LEU A 78 3.02 -15.95 6.09
CA LEU A 78 3.71 -14.74 5.67
C LEU A 78 4.88 -15.10 4.74
N LEU A 79 4.86 -14.58 3.51
CA LEU A 79 5.96 -14.74 2.55
C LEU A 79 6.88 -13.53 2.52
N HIS A 80 6.31 -12.34 2.63
CA HIS A 80 7.07 -11.10 2.50
C HIS A 80 6.48 -10.00 3.38
N GLN A 81 7.35 -9.24 4.02
CA GLN A 81 7.02 -8.00 4.70
C GLN A 81 7.99 -6.90 4.26
N ALA A 82 7.46 -5.76 3.83
CA ALA A 82 8.21 -4.53 3.65
C ALA A 82 7.74 -3.47 4.64
N LYS A 83 8.70 -2.71 5.19
CA LYS A 83 8.45 -1.59 6.09
C LYS A 83 9.15 -0.36 5.55
N TYR A 84 8.38 0.69 5.28
CA TYR A 84 8.89 1.99 4.86
C TYR A 84 8.68 2.98 5.99
N LEU A 85 9.74 3.71 6.34
CA LEU A 85 9.75 4.72 7.40
C LEU A 85 9.97 6.10 6.80
N PRO A 86 9.53 7.18 7.48
CA PRO A 86 9.88 8.54 7.10
C PRO A 86 11.41 8.75 7.12
N PRO A 87 11.91 9.79 6.42
CA PRO A 87 11.13 10.85 5.75
C PRO A 87 10.51 10.41 4.43
N TYR A 88 9.25 10.79 4.21
CA TYR A 88 8.60 10.69 2.91
C TYR A 88 8.69 12.04 2.21
N LEU A 89 9.17 12.07 0.98
CA LEU A 89 9.37 13.32 0.25
C LEU A 89 8.02 13.87 -0.23
N PRO A 90 7.71 15.16 0.02
CA PRO A 90 6.58 15.81 -0.62
C PRO A 90 6.72 15.76 -2.13
N SER A 91 5.62 15.42 -2.82
CA SER A 91 5.63 15.27 -4.26
C SER A 91 4.27 15.64 -4.85
N ALA A 92 4.30 16.42 -5.93
CA ALA A 92 3.10 16.73 -6.72
C ALA A 92 2.64 15.54 -7.59
N GLN A 93 3.48 14.51 -7.73
CA GLN A 93 3.18 13.28 -8.47
C GLN A 93 3.20 12.07 -7.52
N PRO A 94 2.41 11.01 -7.78
CA PRO A 94 2.48 9.79 -6.98
C PRO A 94 3.91 9.22 -6.96
N TRP A 95 4.52 9.14 -5.78
CA TRP A 95 5.89 8.68 -5.61
C TRP A 95 5.94 7.15 -5.56
N PRO A 96 6.65 6.46 -6.48
CA PRO A 96 6.76 4.99 -6.50
C PRO A 96 7.62 4.45 -5.36
N ILE A 97 7.07 4.45 -4.14
CA ILE A 97 7.81 4.15 -2.89
C ILE A 97 8.38 2.74 -2.85
N THR A 98 7.80 1.78 -3.58
CA THR A 98 8.27 0.38 -3.59
C THR A 98 9.08 0.01 -4.82
N GLY A 99 8.97 0.74 -5.92
CA GLY A 99 9.25 0.18 -7.25
C GLY A 99 8.41 -1.08 -7.52
N GLN A 100 8.86 -1.95 -8.44
CA GLN A 100 8.24 -3.27 -8.66
C GLN A 100 8.89 -4.33 -7.78
N GLN A 101 8.07 -5.10 -7.08
CA GLN A 101 8.47 -6.17 -6.18
C GLN A 101 7.92 -7.51 -6.69
N HIS A 102 8.71 -8.57 -6.59
CA HIS A 102 8.32 -9.93 -6.96
C HIS A 102 8.40 -10.82 -5.71
N VAL A 103 7.31 -11.52 -5.40
CA VAL A 103 7.20 -12.41 -4.25
C VAL A 103 6.86 -13.80 -4.75
N TYR A 104 7.76 -14.74 -4.52
CA TYR A 104 7.59 -16.14 -4.92
C TYR A 104 7.22 -17.00 -3.73
N GLY A 105 6.29 -17.94 -3.92
CA GLY A 105 5.96 -18.90 -2.88
C GLY A 105 4.87 -19.92 -3.26
N GLY A 106 4.67 -20.90 -2.38
CA GLY A 106 3.70 -21.96 -2.58
C GLY A 106 4.11 -23.01 -3.59
N GLN A 107 3.16 -23.87 -3.97
CA GLN A 107 3.38 -24.93 -4.96
C GLN A 107 3.65 -24.32 -6.34
N GLN A 108 4.68 -24.84 -7.04
CA GLN A 108 5.09 -24.41 -8.39
C GLN A 108 5.63 -22.97 -8.46
N GLU A 109 6.22 -22.47 -7.37
CA GLU A 109 6.88 -21.15 -7.33
C GLU A 109 6.00 -20.01 -7.86
N ARG A 110 4.73 -19.98 -7.42
CA ARG A 110 3.78 -18.93 -7.82
C ARG A 110 4.37 -17.56 -7.53
N GLU A 111 4.23 -16.66 -8.49
CA GLU A 111 4.74 -15.30 -8.43
C GLU A 111 3.59 -14.31 -8.24
N LEU A 112 3.67 -13.51 -7.18
CA LEU A 112 2.89 -12.29 -7.00
C LEU A 112 3.79 -11.09 -7.25
N ILE A 113 3.33 -10.16 -8.08
CA ILE A 113 4.04 -8.90 -8.36
C ILE A 113 3.26 -7.77 -7.70
N TYR A 114 3.95 -6.83 -7.05
CA TYR A 114 3.30 -5.62 -6.57
C TYR A 114 4.14 -4.36 -6.79
N SER A 115 3.47 -3.23 -6.95
CA SER A 115 4.09 -1.90 -6.90
C SER A 115 3.12 -0.92 -6.23
N CYS A 116 3.63 -0.03 -5.39
CA CYS A 116 2.82 0.97 -4.71
C CYS A 116 3.36 2.39 -4.94
N THR A 117 2.43 3.32 -5.06
CA THR A 117 2.68 4.76 -5.12
C THR A 117 2.08 5.47 -3.90
N LEU A 118 2.81 6.44 -3.36
CA LEU A 118 2.36 7.31 -2.28
C LEU A 118 2.08 8.71 -2.82
N GLU A 119 0.89 9.23 -2.55
CA GLU A 119 0.48 10.59 -2.92
C GLU A 119 -0.16 11.30 -1.72
N GLY A 120 -0.44 12.60 -1.85
CA GLY A 120 -1.05 13.40 -0.77
C GLY A 120 -0.07 13.81 0.34
N MET A 121 1.23 13.74 0.09
CA MET A 121 2.24 14.36 0.97
C MET A 121 2.37 15.83 0.59
N ALA A 122 1.51 16.67 1.16
CA ALA A 122 1.56 18.12 0.92
C ALA A 122 2.96 18.68 1.27
N PRO A 123 3.52 19.58 0.44
CA PRO A 123 4.79 20.25 0.72
C PRO A 123 4.71 21.24 1.87
#